data_AF-A0A2J8JFF2-F1
#
_entry.id   AF-A0A2J8JFF2-F1
#
_cell.length_a   1.000
_cell.length_b   1.000
_cell.length_c   1.000
_cell.angle_alpha   90.00
_cell.angle_beta   90.00
_cell.angle_gamma   90.00
#
_symmetry.space_group_name_H-M   'P 1'
#
loop_
_entity.id
_entity.type
_entity.pdbx_description
1 polymer ?
#
loop_
_entity_poly.entity_id
_entity_poly.type
_entity_poly.pdbx_seq_one_letter_code
_entity_poly.pdbx_strand_id
1 'polypeptide(L)'
;MAPQRRAASKAPEGNGAAERRNRSSTKKDRAPREVQRLWQRPWLRTAGLGAGLVLTALLLWSSLGADDGVAEVLARRGEVVAGRFIEVPCSEDYDSHRRFEGCTPRKCGRGVTDVVITREEAERIRRYFGDKMQNIFSEEDFRLYREVRQKVQLTIAEAFGISASSLHLTKPTFFSRINSTEARTAHDEYWHAHVDKVTYGSFDYTSLLYLSNYLEDFGGGRFVFMEEGANKTVEPRAG
;
A
#
# COMPACT_ATOMS: atom_id res chain seq x y z
N MET A 1 8.85 -55.95 88.16
CA MET A 1 10.07 -55.47 88.83
C MET A 1 10.19 -53.97 88.58
N ALA A 2 10.27 -53.21 89.66
CA ALA A 2 10.50 -51.76 89.72
C ALA A 2 11.99 -51.44 89.38
N PRO A 3 12.52 -50.20 89.47
CA PRO A 3 11.96 -48.85 89.21
C PRO A 3 13.00 -47.86 88.58
N GLN A 4 12.67 -46.56 88.61
CA GLN A 4 13.54 -45.36 88.69
C GLN A 4 14.02 -44.74 87.35
N ARG A 5 14.06 -43.41 87.16
CA ARG A 5 14.22 -42.27 88.10
C ARG A 5 13.77 -40.94 87.45
N ARG A 6 13.44 -39.96 88.31
CA ARG A 6 13.05 -38.56 88.02
C ARG A 6 14.20 -37.70 87.46
N ALA A 7 13.87 -36.70 86.65
CA ALA A 7 14.47 -35.36 86.72
C ALA A 7 13.49 -34.29 86.17
N ALA A 8 13.51 -33.11 86.78
CA ALA A 8 12.63 -31.98 86.54
C ALA A 8 13.27 -30.94 85.60
N SER A 9 12.47 -30.14 84.88
CA SER A 9 12.54 -28.67 84.89
C SER A 9 11.60 -27.97 83.88
N LYS A 10 10.91 -26.93 84.40
CA LYS A 10 10.47 -25.65 83.79
C LYS A 10 9.47 -25.61 82.61
N ALA A 11 8.19 -25.45 82.97
CA ALA A 11 7.26 -24.30 82.74
C ALA A 11 7.47 -23.31 81.54
N PRO A 12 6.40 -22.61 81.07
CA PRO A 12 4.96 -22.96 81.10
C PRO A 12 4.16 -22.62 79.81
N GLU A 13 2.97 -23.25 79.75
CA GLU A 13 1.60 -22.75 79.45
C GLU A 13 1.41 -21.50 78.56
N GLY A 14 0.41 -21.41 77.67
CA GLY A 14 -0.77 -22.25 77.52
C GLY A 14 -1.69 -21.76 76.39
N ASN A 15 -2.42 -22.73 75.84
CA ASN A 15 -3.83 -22.76 75.48
C ASN A 15 -4.63 -21.46 75.27
N GLY A 16 -5.52 -21.55 74.27
CA GLY A 16 -6.92 -21.19 74.50
C GLY A 16 -7.45 -20.10 73.61
N ALA A 17 -8.07 -20.51 72.51
CA ALA A 17 -8.80 -19.68 71.58
C ALA A 17 -10.14 -19.15 72.14
N ALA A 18 -10.62 -18.12 71.43
CA ALA A 18 -12.01 -17.72 71.21
C ALA A 18 -12.68 -16.76 72.22
N GLU A 19 -12.56 -15.46 71.91
CA GLU A 19 -13.66 -14.62 71.38
C GLU A 19 -15.05 -14.71 72.07
N ARG A 20 -15.42 -13.65 72.82
CA ARG A 20 -16.61 -12.83 72.48
C ARG A 20 -16.76 -11.57 73.35
N ARG A 21 -17.20 -10.52 72.64
CA ARG A 21 -18.02 -9.35 73.03
C ARG A 21 -17.35 -8.02 73.46
N ASN A 22 -17.83 -7.00 72.73
CA ASN A 22 -18.24 -5.65 73.13
C ASN A 22 -17.24 -4.47 73.05
N ARG A 23 -17.56 -3.58 72.08
CA ARG A 23 -18.06 -2.20 72.28
C ARG A 23 -17.06 -1.10 72.74
N SER A 24 -16.73 -0.26 71.76
CA SER A 24 -16.46 1.20 71.76
C SER A 24 -15.52 1.81 72.81
N SER A 25 -14.45 2.49 72.36
CA SER A 25 -14.15 3.89 72.68
C SER A 25 -12.92 4.40 71.89
N THR A 26 -12.91 5.71 71.66
CA THR A 26 -12.09 6.55 70.77
C THR A 26 -10.57 6.61 71.03
N LYS A 27 -9.75 6.61 69.95
CA LYS A 27 -8.46 7.33 69.81
C LYS A 27 -8.03 7.33 68.32
N LYS A 28 -8.36 8.37 67.56
CA LYS A 28 -7.50 9.51 67.19
C LYS A 28 -6.27 9.14 66.35
N ASP A 29 -6.46 9.28 65.03
CA ASP A 29 -5.54 9.77 64.00
C ASP A 29 -4.04 9.46 64.12
N ARG A 30 -3.58 8.41 63.43
CA ARG A 30 -2.17 8.36 62.98
C ARG A 30 -1.86 7.37 61.85
N ALA A 31 -2.62 7.38 60.75
CA ALA A 31 -2.17 6.81 59.47
C ALA A 31 -3.14 7.20 58.34
N PRO A 32 -2.99 8.40 57.75
CA PRO A 32 -2.55 8.41 56.35
C PRO A 32 -1.74 9.69 56.05
N ARG A 33 -0.45 9.71 56.36
CA ARG A 33 0.42 10.88 56.09
C ARG A 33 1.58 10.61 55.14
N GLU A 34 1.72 9.39 54.64
CA GLU A 34 2.86 9.01 53.79
C GLU A 34 2.49 8.89 52.30
N VAL A 35 1.34 8.29 51.98
CA VAL A 35 0.89 8.17 50.57
C VAL A 35 0.58 9.55 49.96
N GLN A 36 0.06 10.48 50.75
CA GLN A 36 -0.28 11.83 50.32
C GLN A 36 0.96 12.72 50.07
N ARG A 37 2.12 12.39 50.67
CA ARG A 37 3.36 13.17 50.51
C ARG A 37 4.15 12.81 49.26
N LEU A 38 3.97 11.63 48.69
CA LEU A 38 4.54 11.33 47.38
C LEU A 38 3.86 12.16 46.29
N TRP A 39 2.54 12.31 46.32
CA TRP A 39 1.78 13.06 45.30
C TRP A 39 1.86 14.59 45.41
N GLN A 40 2.39 15.13 46.51
CA GLN A 40 2.48 16.57 46.77
C GLN A 40 3.83 17.20 46.39
N ARG A 41 4.79 16.42 45.87
CA ARG A 41 6.06 16.99 45.44
C ARG A 41 5.91 17.62 44.05
N PRO A 42 6.25 18.91 43.85
CA PRO A 42 6.03 19.62 42.58
C PRO A 42 6.77 18.97 41.39
N TRP A 43 7.90 18.31 41.66
CA TRP A 43 8.67 17.57 40.66
C TRP A 43 7.91 16.40 39.99
N LEU A 44 6.90 15.82 40.64
CA LEU A 44 6.13 14.67 40.11
C LEU A 44 5.04 15.16 39.16
N ARG A 45 4.51 16.37 39.37
CA ARG A 45 3.61 17.04 38.43
C ARG A 45 4.37 17.49 37.18
N THR A 46 5.57 18.06 37.34
CA THR A 46 6.42 18.44 36.20
C THR A 46 6.97 17.22 35.46
N ALA A 47 7.34 16.13 36.16
CA ALA A 47 7.77 14.88 35.54
C ALA A 47 6.62 14.17 34.81
N GLY A 48 5.41 14.17 35.38
CA GLY A 48 4.21 13.62 34.73
C GLY A 48 3.79 14.38 33.48
N LEU A 49 3.85 15.73 33.51
CA LEU A 49 3.57 16.57 32.34
C LEU A 49 4.66 16.44 31.25
N GLY A 50 5.94 16.36 31.65
CA GLY A 50 7.05 16.13 30.73
C GLY A 50 6.98 14.76 30.06
N ALA A 51 6.70 13.70 30.82
CA ALA A 51 6.52 12.35 30.28
C ALA A 51 5.28 12.26 29.38
N GLY A 52 4.19 12.94 29.73
CA GLY A 52 2.99 13.04 28.90
C GLY A 52 3.27 13.74 27.57
N LEU A 53 3.98 14.87 27.58
CA LEU A 53 4.38 15.58 26.36
C LEU A 53 5.30 14.75 25.46
N VAL A 54 6.26 14.04 26.06
CA VAL A 54 7.17 13.14 25.32
C VAL A 54 6.41 11.96 24.72
N LEU A 55 5.48 11.35 25.46
CA LEU A 55 4.61 10.27 24.95
C LEU A 55 3.69 10.78 23.85
N THR A 56 3.08 11.96 23.99
CA THR A 56 2.26 12.54 22.92
C THR A 56 3.10 12.88 21.70
N ALA A 57 4.31 13.39 21.87
CA ALA A 57 5.21 13.69 20.76
C ALA A 57 5.70 12.41 20.07
N LEU A 58 5.99 11.34 20.83
CA LEU A 58 6.32 10.02 20.29
C LEU A 58 5.13 9.38 19.58
N LEU A 59 3.92 9.51 20.12
CA LEU A 59 2.70 9.00 19.50
C LEU A 59 2.36 9.79 18.23
N LEU A 60 2.45 11.13 18.28
CA LEU A 60 2.31 12.01 17.12
C LEU A 60 3.37 11.69 16.07
N TRP A 61 4.64 11.56 16.44
CA TRP A 61 5.72 11.16 15.55
C TRP A 61 5.52 9.75 14.98
N SER A 62 5.01 8.79 15.76
CA SER A 62 4.70 7.45 15.28
C SER A 62 3.47 7.43 14.35
N SER A 63 2.52 8.35 14.53
CA SER A 63 1.36 8.50 13.66
C SER A 63 1.64 9.32 12.40
N LEU A 64 2.57 10.29 12.47
CA LEU A 64 3.06 11.09 11.35
C LEU A 64 4.20 10.40 10.60
N GLY A 65 4.84 9.42 11.23
CA GLY A 65 5.89 8.55 10.69
C GLY A 65 5.37 7.17 10.32
N ALA A 66 4.04 6.99 10.23
CA ALA A 66 3.51 6.00 9.31
C ALA A 66 4.01 6.43 7.93
N ASP A 67 4.94 5.66 7.39
CA ASP A 67 5.48 5.81 6.05
C ASP A 67 4.34 5.63 5.05
N ASP A 68 3.53 6.66 4.87
CA ASP A 68 2.76 6.88 3.66
C ASP A 68 3.81 7.13 2.58
N GLY A 69 4.45 6.07 2.09
CA GLY A 69 5.54 6.13 1.11
C GLY A 69 5.14 7.12 0.04
N VAL A 70 5.73 8.32 0.11
CA VAL A 70 5.14 9.53 -0.49
C VAL A 70 5.08 9.28 -1.99
N ALA A 71 3.88 8.98 -2.46
CA ALA A 71 3.67 8.62 -3.85
C ALA A 71 3.91 9.88 -4.69
N GLU A 72 5.08 9.95 -5.31
CA GLU A 72 5.38 11.02 -6.23
C GLU A 72 4.49 10.83 -7.46
N VAL A 73 3.80 11.89 -7.86
CA VAL A 73 2.89 11.82 -9.00
C VAL A 73 3.69 12.09 -10.26
N LEU A 74 3.93 11.02 -11.02
CA LEU A 74 4.62 11.04 -12.30
C LEU A 74 3.76 11.69 -13.39
N ALA A 75 2.44 11.58 -13.32
CA ALA A 75 1.53 12.30 -14.21
C ALA A 75 0.18 12.53 -13.51
N ARG A 76 -0.27 13.77 -13.45
CA ARG A 76 -1.59 14.17 -12.93
C ARG A 76 -2.65 14.13 -14.03
N ARG A 77 -3.89 13.81 -13.70
CA ARG A 77 -4.99 13.85 -14.68
C ARG A 77 -5.21 15.26 -15.24
N GLY A 78 -4.93 16.29 -14.45
CA GLY A 78 -5.08 17.70 -14.84
C GLY A 78 -3.95 18.28 -15.68
N GLU A 79 -2.82 17.60 -15.85
CA GLU A 79 -1.73 18.05 -16.75
C GLU A 79 -1.84 17.38 -18.11
N VAL A 80 -1.42 18.06 -19.18
CA VAL A 80 -1.27 17.46 -20.53
C VAL A 80 0.20 17.13 -20.76
N VAL A 81 0.53 15.86 -20.86
CA VAL A 81 1.89 15.35 -21.04
C VAL A 81 2.11 14.99 -22.50
N ALA A 82 2.85 15.81 -23.25
CA ALA A 82 3.21 15.46 -24.64
C ALA A 82 4.07 14.19 -24.71
N GLY A 83 4.96 14.01 -23.74
CA GLY A 83 5.77 12.80 -23.61
C GLY A 83 6.76 12.97 -22.47
N ARG A 84 6.72 12.05 -21.51
CA ARG A 84 7.64 12.00 -20.37
C ARG A 84 8.20 10.60 -20.30
N PHE A 85 9.41 10.42 -20.82
CA PHE A 85 10.15 9.16 -20.72
C PHE A 85 11.21 9.28 -19.63
N ILE A 86 11.23 8.32 -18.73
CA ILE A 86 12.19 8.22 -17.64
C ILE A 86 12.93 6.90 -17.81
N GLU A 87 14.24 6.99 -18.00
CA GLU A 87 15.11 5.84 -17.95
C GLU A 87 15.24 5.36 -16.51
N VAL A 88 15.12 4.05 -16.30
CA VAL A 88 15.24 3.42 -14.98
C VAL A 88 16.26 2.28 -15.04
N PRO A 89 16.93 1.95 -13.92
CA PRO A 89 17.78 0.77 -13.87
C PRO A 89 16.99 -0.48 -14.27
N CYS A 90 17.59 -1.31 -15.12
CA CYS A 90 17.04 -2.65 -15.39
C CYS A 90 17.18 -3.54 -14.16
N SER A 91 16.29 -4.50 -14.00
CA SER A 91 16.41 -5.52 -12.96
C SER A 91 17.65 -6.40 -13.18
N GLU A 92 18.20 -6.96 -12.11
CA GLU A 92 19.40 -7.80 -12.19
C GLU A 92 19.21 -9.03 -13.09
N ASP A 93 17.99 -9.56 -13.12
CA ASP A 93 17.58 -10.71 -13.93
C ASP A 93 17.16 -10.33 -15.36
N TYR A 94 17.17 -9.05 -15.74
CA TYR A 94 16.65 -8.59 -17.02
C TYR A 94 17.28 -9.31 -18.21
N ASP A 95 18.62 -9.41 -18.22
CA ASP A 95 19.38 -10.03 -19.31
C ASP A 95 19.31 -11.57 -19.33
N SER A 96 18.76 -12.19 -18.28
CA SER A 96 18.55 -13.65 -18.23
C SER A 96 17.37 -14.12 -19.10
N HIS A 97 16.50 -13.19 -19.49
CA HIS A 97 15.32 -13.48 -20.29
C HIS A 97 15.68 -13.69 -21.77
N ARG A 98 14.82 -14.44 -22.49
CA ARG A 98 14.94 -14.62 -23.94
C ARG A 98 14.91 -13.27 -24.66
N ARG A 99 15.92 -13.03 -25.49
CA ARG A 99 16.01 -11.85 -26.35
C ARG A 99 15.50 -12.13 -27.77
N PHE A 100 14.91 -11.10 -28.36
CA PHE A 100 14.44 -11.04 -29.74
C PHE A 100 15.18 -9.92 -30.46
N GLU A 101 15.84 -10.26 -31.55
CA GLU A 101 16.64 -9.32 -32.32
C GLU A 101 15.80 -8.13 -32.80
N GLY A 102 16.29 -6.92 -32.55
CA GLY A 102 15.61 -5.66 -32.90
C GLY A 102 14.41 -5.28 -32.00
N CYS A 103 13.84 -6.20 -31.22
CA CYS A 103 12.71 -5.93 -30.33
C CYS A 103 13.15 -5.68 -28.89
N THR A 104 13.98 -6.56 -28.31
CA THR A 104 14.29 -6.49 -26.88
C THR A 104 15.01 -5.17 -26.54
N PRO A 105 14.52 -4.41 -25.54
CA PRO A 105 15.10 -3.13 -25.17
C PRO A 105 16.59 -3.25 -24.81
N ARG A 106 17.35 -2.19 -25.11
CA ARG A 106 18.73 -2.03 -24.65
C ARG A 106 18.85 -1.17 -23.39
N LYS A 107 17.77 -0.52 -23.00
CA LYS A 107 17.61 0.29 -21.80
C LYS A 107 16.22 0.05 -21.22
N CYS A 108 16.08 0.17 -19.90
CA CYS A 108 14.79 0.08 -19.23
C CYS A 108 14.25 1.48 -18.98
N GLY A 109 12.94 1.63 -19.05
CA GLY A 109 12.33 2.94 -18.88
C GLY A 109 10.82 2.86 -18.82
N ARG A 110 10.23 3.99 -18.44
CA ARG A 110 8.80 4.16 -18.28
C ARG A 110 8.40 5.45 -18.98
N GLY A 111 7.22 5.45 -19.59
CA GLY A 111 6.73 6.58 -20.38
C GLY A 111 5.28 6.91 -20.02
N VAL A 112 4.96 8.20 -20.00
CA VAL A 112 3.58 8.69 -19.98
C VAL A 112 3.40 9.75 -21.06
N THR A 113 2.28 9.70 -21.78
CA THR A 113 1.93 10.65 -22.83
C THR A 113 0.41 10.66 -23.04
N ASP A 114 -0.15 11.86 -23.22
CA ASP A 114 -1.57 12.12 -23.48
C ASP A 114 -1.85 12.45 -24.95
N VAL A 115 -0.87 12.22 -25.85
CA VAL A 115 -0.98 12.58 -27.27
C VAL A 115 -0.91 11.37 -28.20
N VAL A 116 -1.00 10.15 -27.66
CA VAL A 116 -0.98 8.92 -28.47
C VAL A 116 -2.27 8.80 -29.26
N ILE A 117 -3.41 9.11 -28.66
CA ILE A 117 -4.70 9.19 -29.35
C ILE A 117 -5.47 10.43 -28.92
N THR A 118 -6.44 10.81 -29.73
CA THR A 118 -7.36 11.90 -29.40
C THR A 118 -8.42 11.42 -28.40
N ARG A 119 -9.05 12.37 -27.70
CA ARG A 119 -10.11 12.06 -26.75
C ARG A 119 -11.33 11.45 -27.47
N GLU A 120 -11.60 11.88 -28.69
CA GLU A 120 -12.65 11.34 -29.54
C GLU A 120 -12.37 9.88 -29.92
N GLU A 121 -11.11 9.53 -30.24
CA GLU A 121 -10.71 8.13 -30.48
C GLU A 121 -10.89 7.28 -29.22
N ALA A 122 -10.48 7.79 -28.05
CA ALA A 122 -10.65 7.10 -26.77
C ALA A 122 -12.13 6.84 -26.45
N GLU A 123 -12.99 7.85 -26.65
CA GLU A 123 -14.45 7.73 -26.47
C GLU A 123 -15.06 6.72 -27.44
N ARG A 124 -14.63 6.74 -28.72
CA ARG A 124 -15.09 5.77 -29.72
C ARG A 124 -14.78 4.34 -29.30
N ILE A 125 -13.55 4.09 -28.83
CA ILE A 125 -13.14 2.76 -28.33
C ILE A 125 -13.92 2.39 -27.07
N ARG A 126 -14.09 3.32 -26.12
CA ARG A 126 -14.82 3.08 -24.87
C ARG A 126 -16.26 2.62 -25.10
N ARG A 127 -16.95 3.15 -26.12
CA ARG A 127 -18.34 2.79 -26.43
C ARG A 127 -18.53 1.29 -26.71
N TYR A 128 -17.49 0.59 -27.18
CA TYR A 128 -17.58 -0.85 -27.40
C TYR A 128 -17.72 -1.64 -26.09
N PHE A 129 -17.24 -1.11 -24.97
CA PHE A 129 -17.16 -1.81 -23.68
C PHE A 129 -18.20 -1.35 -22.65
N GLY A 130 -19.23 -0.61 -23.09
CA GLY A 130 -20.36 -0.23 -22.24
C GLY A 130 -21.27 -1.40 -21.86
N ASP A 131 -22.28 -1.14 -21.04
CA ASP A 131 -23.16 -2.18 -20.43
C ASP A 131 -24.01 -3.00 -21.43
N LYS A 132 -23.91 -2.70 -22.73
CA LYS A 132 -24.55 -3.43 -23.82
C LYS A 132 -23.55 -3.65 -24.96
N MET A 133 -22.67 -4.64 -24.84
CA MET A 133 -21.99 -5.21 -26.01
C MET A 133 -23.03 -5.95 -26.87
N GLN A 134 -23.83 -5.20 -27.63
CA GLN A 134 -24.86 -5.72 -28.52
C GLN A 134 -24.52 -5.50 -30.00
N ASN A 135 -23.39 -4.86 -30.31
CA ASN A 135 -23.06 -4.49 -31.69
C ASN A 135 -21.85 -5.29 -32.21
N ILE A 136 -22.02 -5.86 -33.40
CA ILE A 136 -20.93 -6.39 -34.22
C ILE A 136 -20.01 -5.22 -34.56
N PHE A 137 -18.70 -5.38 -34.31
CA PHE A 137 -17.69 -4.40 -34.71
C PHE A 137 -17.76 -4.11 -36.21
N SER A 138 -17.75 -2.83 -36.56
CA SER A 138 -17.71 -2.37 -37.95
C SER A 138 -16.28 -2.40 -38.51
N GLU A 139 -16.14 -2.35 -39.84
CA GLU A 139 -14.82 -2.15 -40.48
C GLU A 139 -14.14 -0.84 -40.05
N GLU A 140 -14.91 0.19 -39.71
CA GLU A 140 -14.36 1.43 -39.17
C GLU A 140 -13.79 1.24 -37.76
N ASP A 141 -14.39 0.37 -36.96
CA ASP A 141 -13.93 0.04 -35.60
C ASP A 141 -12.61 -0.74 -35.67
N PHE A 142 -12.52 -1.71 -36.59
CA PHE A 142 -11.27 -2.44 -36.84
C PHE A 142 -10.18 -1.54 -37.46
N ARG A 143 -10.56 -0.54 -38.25
CA ARG A 143 -9.61 0.45 -38.76
C ARG A 143 -9.07 1.30 -37.62
N LEU A 144 -9.95 1.85 -36.77
CA LEU A 144 -9.57 2.63 -35.60
C LEU A 144 -8.63 1.84 -34.67
N TYR A 145 -8.97 0.59 -34.35
CA TYR A 145 -8.12 -0.26 -33.52
C TYR A 145 -6.72 -0.46 -34.13
N ARG A 146 -6.62 -0.68 -35.45
CA ARG A 146 -5.33 -0.82 -36.14
C ARG A 146 -4.52 0.47 -36.11
N GLU A 147 -5.17 1.62 -36.30
CA GLU A 147 -4.53 2.94 -36.23
C GLU A 147 -4.01 3.23 -34.82
N VAL A 148 -4.82 3.01 -33.78
CA VAL A 148 -4.40 3.18 -32.38
C VAL A 148 -3.22 2.26 -32.05
N ARG A 149 -3.30 0.99 -32.45
CA ARG A 149 -2.17 0.06 -32.29
C ARG A 149 -0.90 0.58 -32.95
N GLN A 150 -0.99 1.10 -34.17
CA GLN A 150 0.17 1.64 -34.88
C GLN A 150 0.75 2.87 -34.17
N LYS A 151 -0.10 3.79 -33.69
CA LYS A 151 0.33 4.97 -32.93
C LYS A 151 1.07 4.56 -31.65
N VAL A 152 0.56 3.58 -30.91
CA VAL A 152 1.23 3.02 -29.73
C VAL A 152 2.59 2.41 -30.09
N GLN A 153 2.64 1.59 -31.15
CA GLN A 153 3.90 0.97 -31.60
C GLN A 153 4.95 2.01 -32.00
N LEU A 154 4.56 3.05 -32.72
CA LEU A 154 5.46 4.14 -33.11
C LEU A 154 5.97 4.91 -31.88
N THR A 155 5.09 5.19 -30.92
CA THR A 155 5.45 5.90 -29.68
C THR A 155 6.48 5.12 -28.86
N ILE A 156 6.29 3.79 -28.71
CA ILE A 156 7.25 2.92 -28.02
C ILE A 156 8.58 2.88 -28.81
N ALA A 157 8.50 2.71 -30.14
CA ALA A 157 9.68 2.62 -30.98
C ALA A 157 10.55 3.88 -30.88
N GLU A 158 9.93 5.05 -30.88
CA GLU A 158 10.60 6.34 -30.69
C GLU A 158 11.26 6.44 -29.31
N ALA A 159 10.54 6.13 -28.24
CA ALA A 159 11.06 6.24 -26.86
C ALA A 159 12.29 5.36 -26.60
N PHE A 160 12.30 4.16 -27.20
CA PHE A 160 13.37 3.17 -27.00
C PHE A 160 14.40 3.14 -28.13
N GLY A 161 14.21 3.91 -29.21
CA GLY A 161 15.14 3.97 -30.34
C GLY A 161 15.25 2.65 -31.10
N ILE A 162 14.12 1.95 -31.29
CA ILE A 162 14.04 0.69 -32.04
C ILE A 162 13.18 0.85 -33.29
N SER A 163 13.18 -0.14 -34.18
CA SER A 163 12.27 -0.13 -35.32
C SER A 163 10.86 -0.53 -34.89
N ALA A 164 9.85 0.26 -35.27
CA ALA A 164 8.45 -0.12 -35.06
C ALA A 164 8.07 -1.43 -35.76
N SER A 165 8.78 -1.82 -36.83
CA SER A 165 8.58 -3.11 -37.53
C SER A 165 9.03 -4.31 -36.70
N SER A 166 9.87 -4.11 -35.70
CA SER A 166 10.34 -5.15 -34.77
C SER A 166 9.38 -5.35 -33.59
N LEU A 167 8.39 -4.47 -33.42
CA LEU A 167 7.36 -4.60 -32.39
C LEU A 167 6.19 -5.44 -32.91
N HIS A 168 5.84 -6.48 -32.18
CA HIS A 168 4.72 -7.36 -32.50
C HIS A 168 3.72 -7.38 -31.35
N LEU A 169 2.43 -7.38 -31.68
CA LEU A 169 1.39 -7.55 -30.67
C LEU A 169 1.41 -9.01 -30.21
N THR A 170 1.70 -9.24 -28.94
CA THR A 170 1.72 -10.56 -28.33
C THR A 170 0.39 -10.83 -27.63
N LYS A 171 0.05 -12.11 -27.49
CA LYS A 171 -1.09 -12.52 -26.67
C LYS A 171 -0.64 -12.64 -25.21
N PRO A 172 -1.51 -12.29 -24.26
CA PRO A 172 -2.85 -11.73 -24.45
C PRO A 172 -2.87 -10.21 -24.68
N THR A 173 -3.86 -9.72 -25.45
CA THR A 173 -4.21 -8.29 -25.52
C THR A 173 -5.58 -8.12 -24.89
N PHE A 174 -5.70 -7.21 -23.94
CA PHE A 174 -6.90 -7.09 -23.12
C PHE A 174 -7.58 -5.74 -23.29
N PHE A 175 -8.91 -5.78 -23.26
CA PHE A 175 -9.71 -4.66 -22.81
C PHE A 175 -10.27 -5.03 -21.45
N SER A 176 -9.94 -4.23 -20.44
CA SER A 176 -10.33 -4.48 -19.05
C SER A 176 -11.21 -3.34 -18.57
N ARG A 177 -12.36 -3.70 -17.98
CA ARG A 177 -13.23 -2.76 -17.27
C ARG A 177 -13.22 -3.13 -15.79
N ILE A 178 -12.74 -2.23 -14.97
CA ILE A 178 -12.78 -2.35 -13.51
C ILE A 178 -13.97 -1.52 -13.02
N ASN A 179 -14.73 -2.06 -12.07
CA ASN A 179 -15.85 -1.38 -11.44
C ASN A 179 -15.86 -1.69 -9.93
N SER A 180 -16.90 -1.25 -9.22
CA SER A 180 -17.05 -1.47 -7.78
C SER A 180 -17.73 -2.81 -7.42
N THR A 181 -17.83 -3.75 -8.35
CA THR A 181 -18.37 -5.08 -8.05
C THR A 181 -17.34 -5.85 -7.24
N GLU A 182 -17.78 -6.52 -6.17
CA GLU A 182 -16.88 -7.30 -5.33
C GLU A 182 -16.17 -8.41 -6.13
N ALA A 183 -14.86 -8.51 -5.93
CA ALA A 183 -14.04 -9.56 -6.50
C ALA A 183 -14.51 -10.93 -6.01
N ARG A 184 -14.66 -11.89 -6.94
CA ARG A 184 -15.05 -13.27 -6.61
C ARG A 184 -13.85 -14.20 -6.57
N THR A 185 -12.83 -13.87 -7.35
CA THR A 185 -11.58 -14.62 -7.51
C THR A 185 -10.39 -13.66 -7.42
N ALA A 186 -9.19 -14.19 -7.16
CA ALA A 186 -7.96 -13.41 -7.18
C ALA A 186 -7.69 -12.72 -8.54
N HIS A 187 -8.27 -13.22 -9.63
CA HIS A 187 -8.16 -12.58 -10.94
C HIS A 187 -9.07 -11.36 -11.11
N ASP A 188 -10.08 -11.21 -10.25
CA ASP A 188 -10.92 -10.01 -10.19
C ASP A 188 -10.27 -8.89 -9.35
N GLU A 189 -9.21 -9.22 -8.59
CA GLU A 189 -8.42 -8.29 -7.81
C GLU A 189 -7.41 -7.56 -8.71
N TYR A 190 -7.64 -6.28 -8.97
CA TYR A 190 -6.77 -5.48 -9.84
C TYR A 190 -5.48 -4.98 -9.16
N TRP A 191 -5.34 -5.18 -7.85
CA TRP A 191 -4.32 -4.53 -7.00
C TRP A 191 -3.09 -5.39 -6.70
N HIS A 192 -2.96 -6.57 -7.31
CA HIS A 192 -1.77 -7.40 -7.14
C HIS A 192 -0.60 -6.87 -7.99
N ALA A 193 0.47 -6.48 -7.32
CA ALA A 193 1.73 -6.10 -7.99
C ALA A 193 2.33 -7.30 -8.73
N HIS A 194 2.84 -7.06 -9.93
CA HIS A 194 3.47 -8.09 -10.76
C HIS A 194 4.44 -7.46 -11.76
N VAL A 195 5.27 -8.32 -12.38
CA VAL A 195 6.15 -7.97 -13.49
C VAL A 195 5.67 -8.72 -14.72
N ASP A 196 5.17 -8.01 -15.74
CA ASP A 196 4.56 -8.63 -16.93
C ASP A 196 5.46 -9.62 -17.65
N LYS A 197 6.76 -9.35 -17.72
CA LYS A 197 7.74 -10.27 -18.31
C LYS A 197 7.75 -11.61 -17.58
N VAL A 198 7.67 -11.61 -16.26
CA VAL A 198 7.60 -12.83 -15.44
C VAL A 198 6.25 -13.52 -15.61
N THR A 199 5.16 -12.75 -15.65
CA THR A 199 3.80 -13.29 -15.80
C THR A 199 3.56 -13.94 -17.17
N TYR A 200 4.02 -13.31 -18.26
CA TYR A 200 3.67 -13.70 -19.63
C TYR A 200 4.85 -14.16 -20.49
N GLY A 201 6.10 -13.88 -20.11
CA GLY A 201 7.33 -14.28 -20.81
C GLY A 201 7.61 -13.56 -22.13
N SER A 202 6.57 -13.28 -22.91
CA SER A 202 6.66 -12.70 -24.25
C SER A 202 6.62 -11.16 -24.27
N PHE A 203 6.38 -10.52 -23.12
CA PHE A 203 6.17 -9.07 -23.06
C PHE A 203 7.51 -8.37 -22.82
N ASP A 204 8.09 -7.80 -23.88
CA ASP A 204 9.25 -6.91 -23.77
C ASP A 204 8.85 -5.45 -23.48
N TYR A 205 7.61 -5.09 -23.84
CA TYR A 205 7.00 -3.79 -23.59
C TYR A 205 5.55 -3.99 -23.16
N THR A 206 5.11 -3.18 -22.20
CA THR A 206 3.70 -3.08 -21.81
C THR A 206 3.22 -1.66 -22.07
N SER A 207 2.09 -1.54 -22.75
CA SER A 207 1.38 -0.27 -22.93
C SER A 207 0.00 -0.36 -22.28
N LEU A 208 -0.33 0.60 -21.44
CA LEU A 208 -1.68 0.80 -20.91
C LEU A 208 -2.26 2.05 -21.54
N LEU A 209 -3.40 1.90 -22.21
CA LEU A 209 -4.16 3.00 -22.78
C LEU A 209 -5.42 3.22 -21.96
N TYR A 210 -5.52 4.36 -21.29
CA TYR A 210 -6.68 4.68 -20.48
C TYR A 210 -7.78 5.27 -21.35
N LEU A 211 -9.00 4.79 -21.15
CA LEU A 211 -10.19 5.26 -21.86
C LEU A 211 -11.13 6.05 -20.94
N SER A 212 -10.76 6.26 -19.67
CA SER A 212 -11.59 6.93 -18.67
C SER A 212 -10.71 7.74 -17.72
N ASN A 213 -11.29 8.79 -17.13
CA ASN A 213 -10.57 9.82 -16.40
C ASN A 213 -10.66 9.62 -14.88
N TYR A 214 -9.51 9.69 -14.22
CA TYR A 214 -9.41 9.69 -12.75
C TYR A 214 -10.05 10.96 -12.16
N LEU A 215 -10.85 10.77 -11.09
CA LEU A 215 -11.67 11.77 -10.41
C LEU A 215 -12.82 12.37 -11.25
N GLU A 216 -13.06 11.86 -12.46
CA GLU A 216 -14.25 12.21 -13.26
C GLU A 216 -15.13 10.97 -13.46
N ASP A 217 -14.56 9.88 -13.96
CA ASP A 217 -15.27 8.61 -14.16
C ASP A 217 -15.16 7.67 -12.94
N PHE A 218 -14.08 7.77 -12.16
CA PHE A 218 -13.83 6.90 -11.00
C PHE A 218 -12.89 7.54 -9.95
N GLY A 219 -13.04 7.14 -8.69
CA GLY A 219 -12.19 7.55 -7.56
C GLY A 219 -11.38 6.37 -7.01
N GLY A 220 -10.21 6.09 -7.57
CA GLY A 220 -9.36 4.94 -7.26
C GLY A 220 -8.47 4.59 -8.45
N GLY A 221 -7.92 3.37 -8.50
CA GLY A 221 -7.35 2.82 -9.74
C GLY A 221 -6.17 3.56 -10.36
N ARG A 222 -5.44 4.36 -9.57
CA ARG A 222 -4.17 4.96 -10.04
C ARG A 222 -3.17 3.85 -10.33
N PHE A 223 -2.37 4.04 -11.37
CA PHE A 223 -1.28 3.12 -11.66
C PHE A 223 -0.07 3.47 -10.80
N VAL A 224 0.54 2.45 -10.21
CA VAL A 224 1.64 2.63 -9.26
C VAL A 224 2.82 1.80 -9.72
N PHE A 225 3.93 2.46 -9.99
CA PHE A 225 5.22 1.78 -10.02
C PHE A 225 5.79 1.75 -8.61
N MET A 226 6.06 0.55 -8.11
CA MET A 226 6.74 0.34 -6.84
C MET A 226 8.25 0.51 -7.06
N GLU A 227 8.87 1.42 -6.30
CA GLU A 227 10.30 1.73 -6.38
C GLU A 227 10.95 1.70 -4.99
N GLU A 228 12.27 1.53 -4.97
CA GLU A 228 13.07 1.77 -3.78
C GLU A 228 13.06 3.28 -3.46
N GLY A 229 12.54 3.65 -2.29
CA GLY A 229 12.42 5.03 -1.84
C GLY A 229 10.98 5.55 -1.89
N ALA A 230 10.47 5.89 -3.08
CA ALA A 230 9.14 6.48 -3.23
C ALA A 230 8.39 5.92 -4.43
N ASN A 231 7.15 5.47 -4.22
CA ASN A 231 6.28 5.00 -5.29
C ASN A 231 6.05 6.11 -6.33
N LYS A 232 6.06 5.76 -7.62
CA LYS A 232 5.68 6.67 -8.70
C LYS A 232 4.27 6.37 -9.17
N THR A 233 3.41 7.37 -9.18
CA THR A 233 1.99 7.21 -9.52
C THR A 233 1.60 7.93 -10.79
N VAL A 234 0.76 7.30 -11.59
CA VAL A 234 0.13 7.89 -12.77
C VAL A 234 -1.37 7.95 -12.49
N GLU A 235 -1.93 9.15 -12.60
CA GLU A 235 -3.37 9.38 -12.55
C GLU A 235 -3.97 9.17 -13.95
N PRO A 236 -4.83 8.16 -14.15
CA PRO A 236 -5.41 7.86 -15.45
C PRO A 236 -6.11 9.05 -16.11
N ARG A 237 -5.85 9.23 -17.40
CA ARG A 237 -6.49 10.22 -18.25
C ARG A 237 -6.89 9.54 -19.56
N ALA A 238 -8.09 9.82 -20.05
CA ALA A 238 -8.56 9.26 -21.32
C ALA A 238 -7.84 9.92 -22.50
N GLY A 239 -7.16 9.12 -23.31
CA GLY A 239 -6.34 9.58 -24.44
C GLY A 239 -4.88 9.17 -24.32
#